data_AF-A0A841BNG4-F1
#
_entry.id   AF-A0A841BNG4-F1
#
_cell.length_a   1.000
_cell.length_b   1.000
_cell.length_c   1.000
_cell.angle_alpha   90.00
_cell.angle_beta   90.00
_cell.angle_gamma   90.00
#
_symmetry.space_group_name_H-M   'P 1'
#
loop_
_entity.id
_entity.type
_entity.pdbx_description
1 polymer ?
#
loop_
_entity_poly.entity_id
_entity_poly.type
_entity_poly.pdbx_seq_one_letter_code
_entity_poly.pdbx_strand_id
1 'polypeptide(L)'
;MRRLLPSLCAATLLATCVIALTAAPASAACTSIPSTHDPAVIVMVQRVARNLNANDKVLLAGFEAGWVESHMNNLPCGDKSSLGVFQQRWDYGWGTPEQIMDPVYASTQFYSRAIVCDRNNPGYSAGQVAQCVQRSGFPDRYDQVAAKARSLMAEAKRVTEITAGTPTDVNGDHRDDAITFTQGTLADVYVAPSTGSGFAGTSVKWQEFFSIGGETALTGDVNGDGRDDAITFTHGSANSPGSADVYVALSTGTGFTGSAKWHDWFAPGAEIAAVGDVNGDGRDDIITFTHDGRGDVYVALSTGSSFGAGVKWHEYFAIAGEYPAVVDVNGDGRADLVTFTQGPASAADVIVALSTGSSFGASQKWHDLFAVGAELPRVGDVNGDGRADIVTFTCNADADVYVALSTGSGFAGTTVKWNDFFCLAGEFPYLGDADGDGKDDLLVFTKGATNDVFVGLSTGTGFLGGAKWHDFFGLTGETTL
;
A
#
# COMPACT_ATOMS: atom_id res chain seq x y z
N MET A 1 -21.28 78.37 5.45
CA MET A 1 -19.82 78.16 5.38
C MET A 1 -19.54 76.81 4.74
N ARG A 2 -19.39 76.78 3.41
CA ARG A 2 -18.92 75.61 2.66
C ARG A 2 -17.43 75.81 2.41
N ARG A 3 -16.57 75.01 3.05
CA ARG A 3 -15.13 75.02 2.79
C ARG A 3 -14.81 74.06 1.65
N LEU A 4 -14.17 74.61 0.62
CA LEU A 4 -13.49 73.89 -0.45
C LEU A 4 -12.26 73.15 0.12
N LEU A 5 -12.05 71.91 -0.31
CA LEU A 5 -10.80 71.17 -0.16
C LEU A 5 -10.11 71.09 -1.53
N PRO A 6 -8.77 71.27 -1.60
CA PRO A 6 -8.03 71.25 -2.86
C PRO A 6 -7.65 69.82 -3.29
N SER A 7 -7.53 69.70 -4.61
CA SER A 7 -7.02 68.58 -5.40
C SER A 7 -5.71 67.99 -4.88
N LEU A 8 -5.68 66.66 -4.65
CA LEU A 8 -4.45 65.85 -4.75
C LEU A 8 -4.51 65.01 -6.02
N CYS A 9 -3.52 65.22 -6.88
CA CYS A 9 -3.29 64.50 -8.12
C CYS A 9 -2.75 63.10 -7.79
N ALA A 10 -3.51 62.04 -8.08
CA ALA A 10 -3.04 60.66 -7.97
C ALA A 10 -2.44 60.25 -9.33
N ALA A 11 -1.11 60.18 -9.40
CA ALA A 11 -0.41 59.59 -10.53
C ALA A 11 -0.67 58.08 -10.54
N THR A 12 -1.38 57.59 -11.56
CA THR A 12 -1.58 56.17 -11.81
C THR A 12 -0.34 55.62 -12.51
N LEU A 13 0.50 54.88 -11.77
CA LEU A 13 1.52 54.03 -12.38
C LEU A 13 0.81 52.80 -12.97
N LEU A 14 0.65 52.77 -14.30
CA LEU A 14 0.38 51.55 -15.03
C LEU A 14 1.64 50.68 -15.02
N ALA A 15 1.75 49.78 -14.05
CA ALA A 15 2.70 48.69 -14.12
C ALA A 15 2.22 47.70 -15.20
N THR A 16 2.75 47.82 -16.41
CA THR A 16 2.69 46.74 -17.40
C THR A 16 3.44 45.55 -16.83
N CYS A 17 2.71 44.59 -16.28
CA CYS A 17 3.21 43.26 -15.98
C CYS A 17 3.54 42.59 -17.32
N VAL A 18 4.81 42.65 -17.73
CA VAL A 18 5.32 41.75 -18.75
C VAL A 18 5.39 40.39 -18.07
N ILE A 19 4.37 39.56 -18.28
CA ILE A 19 4.47 38.13 -18.01
C ILE A 19 5.57 37.63 -18.93
N ALA A 20 6.75 37.40 -18.36
CA ALA A 20 7.77 36.62 -19.05
C ALA A 20 7.16 35.25 -19.28
N LEU A 21 6.83 34.95 -20.54
CA LEU A 21 6.51 33.60 -20.97
C LEU A 21 7.76 32.77 -20.68
N THR A 22 7.76 32.00 -19.59
CA THR A 22 8.79 31.00 -19.37
C THR A 22 8.67 30.01 -20.53
N ALA A 23 9.76 29.85 -21.29
CA ALA A 23 9.81 28.85 -22.34
C ALA A 23 9.50 27.48 -21.72
N ALA A 24 8.59 26.74 -22.35
CA ALA A 24 8.28 25.38 -21.93
C ALA A 24 9.58 24.55 -21.88
N PRO A 25 9.77 23.68 -20.87
CA PRO A 25 10.92 22.80 -20.83
C PRO A 25 10.94 21.96 -22.11
N ALA A 26 12.06 21.99 -22.83
CA ALA A 26 12.26 21.11 -23.96
C ALA A 26 12.36 19.67 -23.44
N SER A 27 11.38 18.84 -23.77
CA SER A 27 11.46 17.40 -23.53
C SER A 27 12.60 16.82 -24.38
N ALA A 28 13.57 16.21 -23.71
CA ALA A 28 14.62 15.48 -24.39
C ALA A 28 14.04 14.16 -24.93
N ALA A 29 14.52 13.70 -26.08
CA ALA A 29 14.28 12.31 -26.49
C ALA A 29 14.98 11.38 -25.49
N CYS A 30 14.31 10.33 -25.02
CA CYS A 30 14.96 9.35 -24.16
C CYS A 30 16.10 8.67 -24.92
N THR A 31 17.31 8.68 -24.37
CA THR A 31 18.46 7.95 -24.91
C THR A 31 18.24 6.44 -24.90
N SER A 32 17.48 5.96 -23.91
CA SER A 32 16.98 4.59 -23.79
C SER A 32 15.83 4.55 -22.79
N ILE A 33 14.83 3.69 -23.04
CA ILE A 33 13.81 3.33 -22.04
C ILE A 33 14.39 2.19 -21.19
N PRO A 34 14.30 2.23 -19.84
CA PRO A 34 14.71 1.13 -18.98
C PRO A 34 14.09 -0.20 -19.42
N SER A 35 14.85 -1.30 -19.35
CA SER A 35 14.32 -2.63 -19.73
C SER A 35 13.43 -3.26 -18.66
N THR A 36 13.43 -2.71 -17.46
CA THR A 36 12.62 -3.12 -16.30
C THR A 36 11.57 -2.05 -16.01
N HIS A 37 10.52 -2.44 -15.28
CA HIS A 37 9.54 -1.49 -14.76
C HIS A 37 9.98 -0.88 -13.44
N ASP A 38 9.31 0.21 -13.06
CA ASP A 38 9.38 0.79 -11.73
C ASP A 38 8.23 0.22 -10.87
N PRO A 39 8.52 -0.57 -9.81
CA PRO A 39 7.51 -1.13 -8.92
C PRO A 39 6.58 -0.08 -8.30
N ALA A 40 7.09 1.13 -8.02
CA ALA A 40 6.28 2.23 -7.49
C ALA A 40 5.20 2.67 -8.48
N VAL A 41 5.57 2.76 -9.76
CA VAL A 41 4.67 3.22 -10.83
C VAL A 41 3.55 2.22 -11.07
N ILE A 42 3.83 0.91 -11.04
CA ILE A 42 2.78 -0.10 -11.22
C ILE A 42 1.74 -0.08 -10.08
N VAL A 43 2.17 0.19 -8.85
CA VAL A 43 1.27 0.36 -7.69
C VAL A 43 0.38 1.57 -7.87
N MET A 44 0.96 2.74 -8.21
CA MET A 44 0.19 3.96 -8.45
C MET A 44 -0.84 3.79 -9.59
N VAL A 45 -0.42 3.18 -10.71
CA VAL A 45 -1.29 2.94 -11.86
C VAL A 45 -2.44 2.00 -11.49
N GLN A 46 -2.18 0.95 -10.71
CA GLN A 46 -3.22 0.05 -10.23
C GLN A 46 -4.19 0.75 -9.28
N ARG A 47 -3.64 1.48 -8.30
CA ARG A 47 -4.40 2.23 -7.29
C ARG A 47 -5.39 3.18 -7.96
N VAL A 48 -4.92 4.05 -8.84
CA VAL A 48 -5.79 5.01 -9.56
C VAL A 48 -6.89 4.33 -10.36
N ALA A 49 -6.59 3.21 -11.03
CA ALA A 49 -7.61 2.46 -11.76
C ALA A 49 -8.74 1.99 -10.84
N ARG A 50 -8.39 1.45 -9.67
CA ARG A 50 -9.35 1.00 -8.66
C ARG A 50 -10.15 2.17 -8.09
N ASN A 51 -9.53 3.33 -7.86
CA ASN A 51 -10.21 4.56 -7.38
C ASN A 51 -11.31 5.01 -8.32
N LEU A 52 -11.08 4.84 -9.61
CA LEU A 52 -12.04 5.19 -10.66
C LEU A 52 -13.05 4.07 -10.95
N ASN A 53 -13.06 3.00 -10.15
CA ASN A 53 -13.88 1.81 -10.34
C ASN A 53 -13.70 1.20 -11.73
N ALA A 54 -12.47 1.20 -12.25
CA ALA A 54 -12.14 0.54 -13.50
C ALA A 54 -12.33 -0.97 -13.36
N ASN A 55 -13.03 -1.57 -14.33
CA ASN A 55 -13.10 -3.03 -14.45
C ASN A 55 -11.73 -3.60 -14.84
N ASP A 56 -11.54 -4.91 -14.70
CA ASP A 56 -10.24 -5.55 -14.94
C ASP A 56 -9.74 -5.40 -16.39
N LYS A 57 -10.65 -5.23 -17.36
CA LYS A 57 -10.28 -4.99 -18.76
C LYS A 57 -9.70 -3.59 -18.95
N VAL A 58 -10.30 -2.59 -18.31
CA VAL A 58 -9.80 -1.21 -18.31
C VAL A 58 -8.48 -1.12 -17.54
N LEU A 59 -8.36 -1.79 -16.40
CA LEU A 59 -7.10 -1.89 -15.65
C LEU A 59 -5.99 -2.50 -16.52
N LEU A 60 -6.27 -3.63 -17.20
CA LEU A 60 -5.32 -4.26 -18.11
C LEU A 60 -4.90 -3.31 -19.24
N ALA A 61 -5.83 -2.53 -19.81
CA ALA A 61 -5.52 -1.56 -20.85
C ALA A 61 -4.51 -0.50 -20.37
N GLY A 62 -4.58 -0.07 -19.12
CA GLY A 62 -3.60 0.85 -18.53
C GLY A 62 -2.23 0.21 -18.39
N PHE A 63 -2.16 -1.03 -17.93
CA PHE A 63 -0.87 -1.74 -17.82
C PHE A 63 -0.24 -2.07 -19.18
N GLU A 64 -1.04 -2.43 -20.19
CA GLU A 64 -0.57 -2.61 -21.57
C GLU A 64 -0.05 -1.30 -22.14
N ALA A 65 -0.79 -0.20 -21.95
CA ALA A 65 -0.37 1.12 -22.39
C ALA A 65 0.94 1.56 -21.71
N GLY A 66 1.00 1.59 -20.38
CA GLY A 66 2.19 2.03 -19.67
C GLY A 66 3.41 1.15 -19.95
N TRP A 67 3.23 -0.17 -20.15
CA TRP A 67 4.33 -1.03 -20.57
C TRP A 67 4.83 -0.70 -21.97
N VAL A 68 3.96 -0.50 -22.95
CA VAL A 68 4.36 -0.15 -24.32
C VAL A 68 5.00 1.23 -24.39
N GLU A 69 4.48 2.20 -23.63
CA GLU A 69 4.93 3.59 -23.70
C GLU A 69 6.24 3.84 -22.95
N SER A 70 6.43 3.22 -21.77
CA SER A 70 7.60 3.51 -20.92
C SER A 70 8.15 2.31 -20.15
N HIS A 71 7.71 1.09 -20.46
CA HIS A 71 7.91 -0.09 -19.62
C HIS A 71 7.44 0.13 -18.18
N MET A 72 6.38 0.92 -17.95
CA MET A 72 5.89 1.33 -16.63
C MET A 72 6.93 2.10 -15.80
N ASN A 73 7.64 3.04 -16.43
CA ASN A 73 8.53 4.01 -15.75
C ASN A 73 7.99 5.44 -15.92
N ASN A 74 8.19 6.30 -14.93
CA ASN A 74 7.81 7.71 -15.02
C ASN A 74 8.94 8.55 -15.64
N LEU A 75 8.90 8.74 -16.97
CA LEU A 75 10.05 9.28 -17.72
C LEU A 75 9.97 10.80 -17.93
N PRO A 76 11.01 11.59 -17.58
CA PRO A 76 11.10 13.03 -17.90
C PRO A 76 11.50 13.32 -19.36
N CYS A 77 11.35 12.33 -20.24
CA CYS A 77 11.77 12.34 -21.63
C CYS A 77 10.75 11.57 -22.50
N GLY A 78 10.79 11.81 -23.82
CA GLY A 78 9.88 11.18 -24.78
C GLY A 78 9.99 11.73 -26.20
N ASP A 79 9.19 11.19 -27.14
CA ASP A 79 9.07 11.80 -28.48
C ASP A 79 8.30 13.12 -28.40
N LYS A 80 8.84 14.19 -29.00
CA LYS A 80 8.29 15.55 -28.90
C LYS A 80 8.02 15.87 -27.43
N SER A 81 6.86 16.43 -27.09
CA SER A 81 6.38 16.85 -25.77
C SER A 81 5.92 15.71 -24.84
N SER A 82 6.21 14.45 -25.17
CA SER A 82 5.73 13.30 -24.41
C SER A 82 6.51 13.14 -23.11
N LEU A 83 5.80 12.91 -21.99
CA LEU A 83 6.38 12.71 -20.66
C LEU A 83 5.57 11.67 -19.86
N GLY A 84 6.19 11.13 -18.82
CA GLY A 84 5.57 10.29 -17.82
C GLY A 84 5.29 8.85 -18.25
N VAL A 85 4.59 8.11 -17.38
CA VAL A 85 4.31 6.66 -17.53
C VAL A 85 3.52 6.31 -18.80
N PHE A 86 2.66 7.21 -19.26
CA PHE A 86 1.84 6.99 -20.45
C PHE A 86 2.36 7.75 -21.68
N GLN A 87 3.55 8.37 -21.60
CA GLN A 87 4.11 9.23 -22.65
C GLN A 87 3.08 10.26 -23.17
N GLN A 88 2.39 10.90 -22.23
CA GLN A 88 1.35 11.87 -22.53
C GLN A 88 1.96 13.19 -23.00
N ARG A 89 1.27 13.90 -23.89
CA ARG A 89 1.78 15.13 -24.50
C ARG A 89 1.13 16.37 -23.91
N TRP A 90 1.91 17.23 -23.26
CA TRP A 90 1.40 18.46 -22.64
C TRP A 90 0.85 19.47 -23.67
N ASP A 91 1.38 19.46 -24.90
CA ASP A 91 0.88 20.27 -26.03
C ASP A 91 -0.37 19.67 -26.72
N TYR A 92 -0.92 18.58 -26.20
CA TYR A 92 -2.06 17.84 -26.77
C TYR A 92 -3.23 17.67 -25.77
N GLY A 93 -3.28 18.52 -24.73
CA GLY A 93 -4.40 18.59 -23.80
C GLY A 93 -4.42 17.50 -22.73
N TRP A 94 -3.27 16.89 -22.44
CA TRP A 94 -3.14 15.91 -21.37
C TRP A 94 -2.86 16.52 -19.99
N GLY A 95 -2.36 17.77 -19.92
CA GLY A 95 -1.98 18.47 -18.69
C GLY A 95 -0.73 19.32 -18.90
N THR A 96 -0.29 20.05 -17.88
CA THR A 96 1.03 20.72 -17.90
C THR A 96 2.16 19.68 -17.76
N PRO A 97 3.42 20.00 -18.12
CA PRO A 97 4.56 19.08 -17.92
C PRO A 97 4.66 18.53 -16.50
N GLU A 98 4.43 19.37 -15.49
CA GLU A 98 4.46 18.97 -14.07
C GLU A 98 3.33 17.99 -13.74
N GLN A 99 2.13 18.22 -14.28
CA GLN A 99 0.97 17.35 -14.06
C GLN A 99 1.15 15.98 -14.72
N ILE A 100 1.63 15.91 -15.96
CA ILE A 100 1.79 14.62 -16.65
C ILE A 100 3.03 13.83 -16.17
N MET A 101 3.95 14.49 -15.46
CA MET A 101 5.04 13.85 -14.72
C MET A 101 4.60 13.32 -13.35
N ASP A 102 3.37 13.58 -12.92
CA ASP A 102 2.77 12.95 -11.75
C ASP A 102 2.02 11.68 -12.20
N PRO A 103 2.48 10.46 -11.82
CA PRO A 103 1.85 9.22 -12.25
C PRO A 103 0.38 9.10 -11.80
N VAL A 104 -0.01 9.72 -10.68
CA VAL A 104 -1.40 9.69 -10.20
C VAL A 104 -2.29 10.50 -11.15
N TYR A 105 -1.87 11.72 -11.48
CA TYR A 105 -2.58 12.56 -12.45
C TYR A 105 -2.62 11.93 -13.84
N ALA A 106 -1.47 11.47 -14.35
CA ALA A 106 -1.37 10.85 -15.67
C ALA A 106 -2.26 9.61 -15.79
N SER A 107 -2.28 8.75 -14.76
CA SER A 107 -3.16 7.58 -14.67
C SER A 107 -4.63 8.00 -14.61
N THR A 108 -4.96 9.02 -13.84
CA THR A 108 -6.36 9.51 -13.70
C THR A 108 -6.87 9.96 -15.06
N GLN A 109 -6.05 10.70 -15.80
CA GLN A 109 -6.34 11.17 -17.15
C GLN A 109 -6.51 10.00 -18.14
N PHE A 110 -5.67 8.98 -18.06
CA PHE A 110 -5.77 7.79 -18.92
C PHE A 110 -7.06 7.01 -18.62
N TYR A 111 -7.26 6.61 -17.36
CA TYR A 111 -8.37 5.73 -16.98
C TYR A 111 -9.73 6.39 -17.12
N SER A 112 -9.84 7.68 -16.84
CA SER A 112 -11.09 8.43 -17.08
C SER A 112 -11.53 8.34 -18.55
N ARG A 113 -10.59 8.40 -19.49
CA ARG A 113 -10.86 8.23 -20.93
C ARG A 113 -11.11 6.76 -21.29
N ALA A 114 -10.36 5.83 -20.70
CA ALA A 114 -10.49 4.39 -20.93
C ALA A 114 -11.86 3.85 -20.52
N ILE A 115 -12.37 4.25 -19.36
CA ILE A 115 -13.71 3.87 -18.86
C ILE A 115 -14.80 4.30 -19.85
N VAL A 116 -14.71 5.53 -20.37
CA VAL A 116 -15.67 6.03 -21.37
C VAL A 116 -15.55 5.24 -22.67
N CYS A 117 -14.33 4.91 -23.10
CA CYS A 117 -14.14 4.13 -24.31
C CYS A 117 -14.70 2.72 -24.19
N ASP A 118 -14.41 2.01 -23.10
CA ASP A 118 -14.91 0.67 -22.83
C ASP A 118 -16.43 0.64 -22.79
N ARG A 119 -17.06 1.59 -22.08
CA ARG A 119 -18.51 1.74 -22.02
C ARG A 119 -19.14 1.91 -23.40
N ASN A 120 -18.52 2.69 -24.28
CA ASN A 120 -19.02 2.94 -25.63
C ASN A 120 -18.71 1.80 -26.60
N ASN A 121 -17.75 0.92 -26.26
CA ASN A 121 -17.25 -0.15 -27.12
C ASN A 121 -17.05 -1.44 -26.31
N PRO A 122 -18.13 -2.05 -25.78
CA PRO A 122 -18.02 -3.17 -24.82
C PRO A 122 -17.30 -4.40 -25.39
N GLY A 123 -17.29 -4.57 -26.72
CA GLY A 123 -16.60 -5.67 -27.41
C GLY A 123 -15.09 -5.47 -27.63
N TYR A 124 -14.52 -4.32 -27.25
CA TYR A 124 -13.08 -4.10 -27.38
C TYR A 124 -12.26 -4.97 -26.44
N SER A 125 -11.11 -5.45 -26.90
CA SER A 125 -10.04 -5.97 -26.04
C SER A 125 -9.43 -4.87 -25.17
N ALA A 126 -8.61 -5.25 -24.19
CA ALA A 126 -7.86 -4.29 -23.38
C ALA A 126 -6.93 -3.43 -24.26
N GLY A 127 -6.22 -4.02 -25.23
CA GLY A 127 -5.32 -3.28 -26.10
C GLY A 127 -6.07 -2.32 -27.04
N GLN A 128 -7.28 -2.69 -27.46
CA GLN A 128 -8.17 -1.80 -28.21
C GLN A 128 -8.68 -0.63 -27.36
N VAL A 129 -8.95 -0.84 -26.07
CA VAL A 129 -9.27 0.24 -25.13
C VAL A 129 -8.05 1.16 -24.93
N ALA A 130 -6.85 0.59 -24.75
CA ALA A 130 -5.61 1.36 -24.66
C ALA A 130 -5.38 2.22 -25.90
N GLN A 131 -5.55 1.63 -27.09
CA GLN A 131 -5.43 2.33 -28.36
C GLN A 131 -6.48 3.43 -28.54
N CYS A 132 -7.71 3.20 -28.09
CA CYS A 132 -8.78 4.20 -28.15
C CYS A 132 -8.42 5.49 -27.40
N VAL A 133 -7.69 5.34 -26.29
CA VAL A 133 -7.20 6.43 -25.45
C VAL A 133 -5.94 7.07 -26.02
N GLN A 134 -4.90 6.27 -26.29
CA GLN A 134 -3.59 6.76 -26.71
C GLN A 134 -3.54 7.22 -28.17
N ARG A 135 -4.35 6.60 -29.04
CA ARG A 135 -4.39 6.84 -30.49
C ARG A 135 -2.99 6.75 -31.12
N SER A 136 -2.23 5.73 -30.72
CA SER A 136 -0.88 5.47 -31.22
C SER A 136 -0.90 5.10 -32.71
N GLY A 137 0.23 5.32 -33.40
CA GLY A 137 0.42 4.91 -34.80
C GLY A 137 0.53 3.40 -34.99
N PHE A 138 0.60 2.61 -33.90
CA PHE A 138 0.77 1.16 -33.92
C PHE A 138 -0.27 0.46 -33.02
N PRO A 139 -1.54 0.39 -33.46
CA PRO A 139 -2.67 -0.04 -32.62
C PRO A 139 -2.53 -1.45 -32.04
N ASP A 140 -1.91 -2.37 -32.79
CA ASP A 140 -1.83 -3.79 -32.41
C ASP A 140 -0.78 -4.09 -31.33
N ARG A 141 0.02 -3.10 -30.88
CA ARG A 141 1.13 -3.34 -29.94
C ARG A 141 0.69 -3.59 -28.50
N TYR A 142 -0.46 -3.05 -28.10
CA TYR A 142 -0.93 -3.18 -26.71
C TYR A 142 -1.37 -4.62 -26.39
N ASP A 143 -2.17 -5.25 -27.27
CA ASP A 143 -2.60 -6.64 -27.07
C ASP A 143 -1.42 -7.64 -27.08
N GLN A 144 -0.30 -7.31 -27.73
CA GLN A 144 0.90 -8.17 -27.77
C GLN A 144 1.59 -8.31 -26.41
N VAL A 145 1.40 -7.34 -25.50
CA VAL A 145 2.06 -7.32 -24.20
C VAL A 145 1.15 -7.76 -23.05
N ALA A 146 -0.06 -8.24 -23.36
CA ALA A 146 -1.08 -8.62 -22.37
C ALA A 146 -0.55 -9.55 -21.26
N ALA A 147 0.30 -10.52 -21.60
CA ALA A 147 0.88 -11.43 -20.61
C ALA A 147 1.80 -10.72 -19.61
N LYS A 148 2.65 -9.80 -20.10
CA LYS A 148 3.53 -8.98 -19.24
C LYS A 148 2.72 -7.98 -18.43
N ALA A 149 1.72 -7.34 -19.03
CA ALA A 149 0.81 -6.44 -18.33
C ALA A 149 0.10 -7.15 -17.15
N ARG A 150 -0.41 -8.37 -17.36
CA ARG A 150 -1.00 -9.19 -16.29
C ARG A 150 -0.02 -9.55 -15.19
N SER A 151 1.25 -9.84 -15.50
CA SER A 151 2.25 -10.12 -14.46
C SER A 151 2.52 -8.89 -13.59
N LEU A 152 2.56 -7.71 -14.20
CA LEU A 152 2.74 -6.44 -13.49
C LEU A 152 1.53 -6.06 -12.64
N MET A 153 0.31 -6.33 -13.13
CA MET A 153 -0.90 -6.19 -12.31
C MET A 153 -0.86 -7.11 -11.09
N ALA A 154 -0.45 -8.37 -11.28
CA ALA A 154 -0.30 -9.30 -10.17
C ALA A 154 0.76 -8.81 -9.16
N GLU A 155 1.86 -8.20 -9.63
CA GLU A 155 2.89 -7.62 -8.78
C GLU A 155 2.40 -6.39 -8.01
N ALA A 156 1.76 -5.43 -8.69
CA ALA A 156 1.17 -4.27 -8.03
C ALA A 156 0.10 -4.66 -7.01
N LYS A 157 -0.69 -5.71 -7.31
CA LYS A 157 -1.63 -6.31 -6.37
C LYS A 157 -0.92 -6.86 -5.13
N ARG A 158 0.16 -7.64 -5.30
CA ARG A 158 0.97 -8.15 -4.17
C ARG A 158 1.54 -7.02 -3.30
N VAL A 159 2.10 -5.96 -3.87
CA VAL A 159 2.66 -4.84 -3.07
C VAL A 159 1.57 -4.11 -2.28
N THR A 160 0.37 -3.94 -2.86
CA THR A 160 -0.79 -3.37 -2.14
C THR A 160 -1.34 -4.32 -1.06
N GLU A 161 -1.10 -5.61 -1.22
CA GLU A 161 -1.56 -6.70 -0.34
C GLU A 161 -0.51 -7.07 0.74
N ILE A 162 0.76 -6.68 0.61
CA ILE A 162 1.84 -7.05 1.56
C ILE A 162 2.18 -5.90 2.51
N THR A 163 1.46 -4.77 2.45
CA THR A 163 1.55 -3.78 3.51
C THR A 163 1.07 -4.46 4.78
N ALA A 164 2.00 -4.81 5.67
CA ALA A 164 1.75 -5.47 6.93
C ALA A 164 0.66 -4.70 7.65
N GLY A 165 -0.56 -5.22 7.65
CA GLY A 165 -1.45 -4.85 8.72
C GLY A 165 -0.86 -5.47 9.98
N THR A 166 -1.00 -4.77 11.09
CA THR A 166 -0.81 -5.35 12.40
C THR A 166 -1.97 -6.32 12.65
N PRO A 167 -1.74 -7.44 13.36
CA PRO A 167 -2.84 -8.12 14.03
C PRO A 167 -3.68 -7.08 14.78
N THR A 168 -5.00 -7.16 14.66
CA THR A 168 -5.86 -6.02 15.03
C THR A 168 -6.92 -6.34 16.06
N ASP A 169 -6.74 -5.83 17.27
CA ASP A 169 -7.71 -5.92 18.36
C ASP A 169 -8.49 -4.60 18.47
N VAL A 170 -9.46 -4.40 17.58
CA VAL A 170 -10.24 -3.16 17.57
C VAL A 170 -11.19 -3.07 18.75
N ASN A 171 -11.44 -4.17 19.47
CA ASN A 171 -12.39 -4.21 20.56
C ASN A 171 -11.75 -4.20 21.97
N GLY A 172 -10.45 -4.48 22.06
CA GLY A 172 -9.64 -4.45 23.27
C GLY A 172 -9.82 -5.70 24.14
N ASP A 173 -10.16 -6.84 23.54
CA ASP A 173 -10.37 -8.10 24.25
C ASP A 173 -9.18 -9.09 24.15
N HIS A 174 -8.06 -8.59 23.64
CA HIS A 174 -6.80 -9.29 23.37
C HIS A 174 -6.95 -10.49 22.44
N ARG A 175 -7.92 -10.42 21.53
CA ARG A 175 -7.97 -11.30 20.36
C ARG A 175 -7.98 -10.45 19.12
N ASP A 176 -7.25 -10.90 18.12
CA ASP A 176 -7.26 -10.22 16.85
C ASP A 176 -8.59 -10.46 16.12
N ASP A 177 -9.21 -9.35 15.74
CA ASP A 177 -10.45 -9.25 15.00
C ASP A 177 -10.16 -9.24 13.49
N ALA A 178 -11.18 -9.52 12.67
CA ALA A 178 -11.09 -9.32 11.23
C ALA A 178 -11.74 -7.99 10.86
N ILE A 179 -11.05 -7.17 10.07
CA ILE A 179 -11.56 -5.89 9.58
C ILE A 179 -11.46 -5.82 8.07
N THR A 180 -12.46 -5.20 7.42
CA THR A 180 -12.38 -4.90 6.00
C THR A 180 -12.82 -3.49 5.67
N PHE A 181 -12.03 -2.86 4.79
CA PHE A 181 -12.26 -1.54 4.24
C PHE A 181 -12.72 -1.72 2.80
N THR A 182 -14.01 -1.45 2.58
CA THR A 182 -14.59 -1.52 1.24
C THR A 182 -14.03 -0.40 0.37
N GLN A 183 -13.79 -0.68 -0.90
CA GLN A 183 -13.25 0.32 -1.83
C GLN A 183 -14.39 0.90 -2.70
N GLY A 184 -14.28 2.18 -3.07
CA GLY A 184 -15.26 2.88 -3.94
C GLY A 184 -16.09 3.94 -3.22
N THR A 185 -17.29 4.24 -3.72
CA THR A 185 -18.08 5.40 -3.24
C THR A 185 -18.74 5.21 -1.88
N LEU A 186 -18.79 3.98 -1.37
CA LEU A 186 -19.33 3.68 -0.03
C LEU A 186 -18.22 3.77 1.02
N ALA A 187 -17.05 3.17 0.74
CA ALA A 187 -15.87 3.20 1.62
C ALA A 187 -16.25 2.88 3.08
N ASP A 188 -17.11 1.90 3.26
CA ASP A 188 -17.55 1.40 4.56
C ASP A 188 -16.46 0.55 5.21
N VAL A 189 -16.41 0.56 6.54
CA VAL A 189 -15.55 -0.30 7.37
C VAL A 189 -16.41 -1.30 8.11
N TYR A 190 -16.12 -2.58 7.89
CA TYR A 190 -16.81 -3.69 8.54
C TYR A 190 -15.84 -4.43 9.46
N VAL A 191 -16.32 -4.78 10.65
CA VAL A 191 -15.57 -5.54 11.65
C VAL A 191 -16.32 -6.82 11.96
N ALA A 192 -15.58 -7.93 12.07
CA ALA A 192 -16.06 -9.20 12.60
C ALA A 192 -15.19 -9.58 13.81
N PRO A 193 -15.64 -9.27 15.05
CA PRO A 193 -14.84 -9.51 16.23
C PRO A 193 -14.59 -10.99 16.50
N SER A 194 -13.41 -11.36 17.00
CA SER A 194 -13.10 -12.75 17.32
C SER A 194 -13.78 -13.20 18.62
N THR A 195 -14.38 -14.40 18.57
CA THR A 195 -14.90 -15.10 19.76
C THR A 195 -13.92 -16.15 20.30
N GLY A 196 -12.70 -16.20 19.77
CA GLY A 196 -11.68 -17.22 20.03
C GLY A 196 -11.98 -18.61 19.48
N SER A 197 -12.99 -18.72 18.61
CA SER A 197 -13.35 -19.98 17.93
C SER A 197 -14.10 -19.73 16.61
N GLY A 198 -14.08 -18.48 16.14
CA GLY A 198 -14.87 -17.96 15.03
C GLY A 198 -14.90 -16.43 15.08
N PHE A 199 -15.29 -15.80 13.97
CA PHE A 199 -15.54 -14.37 13.94
C PHE A 199 -17.04 -14.10 14.01
N ALA A 200 -17.45 -13.17 14.87
CA ALA A 200 -18.85 -12.88 15.15
C ALA A 200 -19.46 -11.88 14.16
N GLY A 201 -20.73 -12.11 13.82
CA GLY A 201 -21.57 -11.19 13.07
C GLY A 201 -21.33 -11.23 11.55
N THR A 202 -22.40 -11.08 10.77
CA THR A 202 -22.29 -10.85 9.32
C THR A 202 -21.90 -9.38 9.11
N SER A 203 -20.61 -9.08 9.16
CA SER A 203 -20.00 -7.78 8.83
C SER A 203 -20.74 -6.61 9.50
N VAL A 204 -20.46 -6.33 10.77
CA VAL A 204 -21.06 -5.16 11.44
C VAL A 204 -20.37 -3.93 10.88
N LYS A 205 -21.15 -3.04 10.27
CA LYS A 205 -20.61 -1.77 9.78
C LYS A 205 -20.27 -0.86 10.96
N TRP A 206 -19.00 -0.58 11.16
CA TRP A 206 -18.50 0.28 12.24
C TRP A 206 -18.28 1.73 11.79
N GLN A 207 -18.06 1.94 10.49
CA GLN A 207 -17.87 3.27 9.92
C GLN A 207 -18.33 3.32 8.47
N GLU A 208 -18.74 4.52 8.04
CA GLU A 208 -19.00 4.86 6.64
C GLU A 208 -17.99 5.90 6.15
N PHE A 209 -17.63 5.85 4.87
CA PHE A 209 -16.78 6.85 4.21
C PHE A 209 -15.35 6.98 4.78
N PHE A 210 -14.66 5.87 4.97
CA PHE A 210 -13.26 5.81 5.40
C PHE A 210 -12.41 5.02 4.37
N SER A 211 -11.23 5.53 4.02
CA SER A 211 -10.39 4.97 2.95
C SER A 211 -10.96 5.13 1.53
N ILE A 212 -11.38 6.35 1.17
CA ILE A 212 -12.12 6.62 -0.07
C ILE A 212 -11.17 6.67 -1.27
N GLY A 213 -11.10 5.58 -2.03
CA GLY A 213 -10.46 5.57 -3.33
C GLY A 213 -8.95 5.38 -3.24
N GLY A 214 -8.54 4.13 -3.00
CA GLY A 214 -7.14 3.66 -3.12
C GLY A 214 -6.18 4.35 -2.17
N GLU A 215 -6.74 4.91 -1.12
CA GLU A 215 -6.02 5.18 0.10
C GLU A 215 -5.47 3.85 0.66
N THR A 216 -4.44 3.91 1.50
CA THR A 216 -4.00 2.73 2.24
C THR A 216 -4.66 2.76 3.61
N ALA A 217 -5.44 1.74 3.94
CA ALA A 217 -5.98 1.55 5.28
C ALA A 217 -5.06 0.63 6.09
N LEU A 218 -4.82 1.00 7.34
CA LEU A 218 -4.11 0.22 8.36
C LEU A 218 -4.83 0.35 9.70
N THR A 219 -4.43 -0.46 10.67
CA THR A 219 -4.89 -0.42 12.05
C THR A 219 -3.71 -0.29 13.01
N GLY A 220 -3.99 0.12 14.24
CA GLY A 220 -3.04 0.15 15.36
C GLY A 220 -3.52 1.03 16.50
N ASP A 221 -3.07 0.77 17.72
CA ASP A 221 -3.42 1.53 18.92
C ASP A 221 -2.62 2.85 18.98
N VAL A 222 -3.04 3.82 18.17
CA VAL A 222 -2.32 5.10 18.06
C VAL A 222 -2.60 6.02 19.25
N ASN A 223 -3.53 5.66 20.13
CA ASN A 223 -3.93 6.49 21.26
C ASN A 223 -3.52 5.92 22.63
N GLY A 224 -3.12 4.65 22.70
CA GLY A 224 -2.62 3.94 23.87
C GLY A 224 -3.73 3.47 24.80
N ASP A 225 -4.94 3.22 24.29
CA ASP A 225 -6.08 2.75 25.08
C ASP A 225 -6.30 1.23 25.04
N GLY A 226 -5.40 0.51 24.37
CA GLY A 226 -5.43 -0.94 24.19
C GLY A 226 -6.43 -1.40 23.13
N ARG A 227 -6.89 -0.51 22.25
CA ARG A 227 -7.71 -0.85 21.10
C ARG A 227 -7.07 -0.33 19.83
N ASP A 228 -7.11 -1.16 18.80
CA ASP A 228 -6.69 -0.73 17.49
C ASP A 228 -7.66 0.27 16.86
N ASP A 229 -7.09 1.36 16.36
CA ASP A 229 -7.79 2.43 15.67
C ASP A 229 -7.68 2.25 14.15
N ALA A 230 -8.66 2.75 13.39
CA ALA A 230 -8.58 2.74 11.93
C ALA A 230 -7.81 3.96 11.42
N ILE A 231 -6.85 3.72 10.51
CA ILE A 231 -5.95 4.74 9.97
C ILE A 231 -6.01 4.67 8.44
N THR A 232 -6.14 5.82 7.76
CA THR A 232 -6.08 5.88 6.29
C THR A 232 -5.08 6.92 5.80
N PHE A 233 -4.24 6.49 4.86
CA PHE A 233 -3.25 7.31 4.16
C PHE A 233 -3.81 7.65 2.79
N THR A 234 -4.15 8.92 2.56
CA THR A 234 -4.89 9.34 1.37
C THR A 234 -4.08 9.29 0.07
N HIS A 235 -2.74 9.33 0.17
CA HIS A 235 -1.79 9.45 -0.94
C HIS A 235 -2.07 10.67 -1.85
N GLY A 236 -1.15 10.93 -2.78
CA GLY A 236 -1.23 11.91 -3.86
C GLY A 236 -0.14 13.01 -3.83
N SER A 237 -0.26 13.97 -4.73
CA SER A 237 0.76 15.00 -4.99
C SER A 237 0.58 16.30 -4.19
N ALA A 238 1.69 16.98 -3.91
CA ALA A 238 1.77 18.19 -3.07
C ALA A 238 0.92 19.35 -3.58
N ASN A 239 0.46 19.26 -4.83
CA ASN A 239 -0.34 20.27 -5.50
C ASN A 239 -1.86 20.02 -5.44
N SER A 240 -2.31 18.96 -4.77
CA SER A 240 -3.73 18.64 -4.58
C SER A 240 -4.15 18.88 -3.12
N PRO A 241 -5.16 19.72 -2.84
CA PRO A 241 -5.67 19.91 -1.47
C PRO A 241 -6.17 18.59 -0.87
N GLY A 242 -5.76 18.28 0.37
CA GLY A 242 -6.16 17.04 1.07
C GLY A 242 -5.38 15.79 0.63
N SER A 243 -4.29 15.98 -0.10
CA SER A 243 -3.46 14.91 -0.63
C SER A 243 -2.38 14.50 0.37
N ALA A 244 -2.15 13.20 0.53
CA ALA A 244 -1.21 12.62 1.49
C ALA A 244 -1.48 12.99 2.96
N ASP A 245 -2.70 13.42 3.27
CA ASP A 245 -3.19 13.52 4.63
C ASP A 245 -3.32 12.10 5.24
N VAL A 246 -3.15 12.00 6.56
CA VAL A 246 -3.44 10.81 7.36
C VAL A 246 -4.63 11.09 8.26
N TYR A 247 -5.68 10.29 8.12
CA TYR A 247 -6.88 10.37 8.97
C TYR A 247 -6.94 9.17 9.91
N VAL A 248 -7.37 9.42 11.14
CA VAL A 248 -7.55 8.41 12.17
C VAL A 248 -9.00 8.45 12.64
N ALA A 249 -9.60 7.27 12.78
CA ALA A 249 -10.88 7.07 13.42
C ALA A 249 -10.67 6.16 14.64
N LEU A 250 -10.79 6.75 15.84
CA LEU A 250 -10.51 6.03 17.08
C LEU A 250 -11.56 4.96 17.36
N SER A 251 -11.16 3.79 17.83
CA SER A 251 -12.07 2.72 18.23
C SER A 251 -12.75 3.03 19.56
N THR A 252 -14.02 2.66 19.64
CA THR A 252 -14.82 2.68 20.88
C THR A 252 -15.06 1.27 21.43
N GLY A 253 -14.48 0.26 20.80
CA GLY A 253 -14.69 -1.16 21.04
C GLY A 253 -16.02 -1.74 20.54
N THR A 254 -16.88 -0.90 19.96
CA THR A 254 -18.15 -1.31 19.33
C THR A 254 -18.45 -0.57 18.04
N GLY A 255 -17.49 0.22 17.55
CA GLY A 255 -17.61 1.16 16.44
C GLY A 255 -16.41 2.11 16.41
N PHE A 256 -16.26 2.88 15.34
CA PHE A 256 -15.26 3.94 15.26
C PHE A 256 -15.88 5.33 15.50
N THR A 257 -15.08 6.25 16.04
CA THR A 257 -15.41 7.67 16.11
C THR A 257 -15.40 8.32 14.72
N GLY A 258 -15.84 9.58 14.62
CA GLY A 258 -15.68 10.34 13.38
C GLY A 258 -14.19 10.54 13.07
N SER A 259 -13.78 10.32 11.81
CA SER A 259 -12.39 10.45 11.40
C SER A 259 -11.89 11.89 11.57
N ALA A 260 -10.68 12.05 12.09
CA ALA A 260 -10.00 13.33 12.19
C ALA A 260 -8.66 13.28 11.46
N LYS A 261 -8.23 14.41 10.89
CA LYS A 261 -6.89 14.51 10.32
C LYS A 261 -5.84 14.59 11.42
N TRP A 262 -4.89 13.65 11.41
CA TRP A 262 -3.81 13.57 12.40
C TRP A 262 -2.43 13.91 11.83
N HIS A 263 -2.26 13.82 10.50
CA HIS A 263 -1.07 14.30 9.79
C HIS A 263 -1.48 14.84 8.41
N ASP A 264 -0.73 15.80 7.86
CA ASP A 264 -1.06 16.50 6.61
C ASP A 264 -0.24 16.07 5.39
N TRP A 265 0.93 15.48 5.59
CA TRP A 265 1.78 15.05 4.48
C TRP A 265 2.65 13.82 4.83
N PHE A 266 2.11 12.61 4.65
CA PHE A 266 2.82 11.36 4.93
C PHE A 266 2.45 10.28 3.91
N ALA A 267 3.44 9.49 3.47
CA ALA A 267 3.31 8.51 2.37
C ALA A 267 2.57 9.08 1.12
N PRO A 268 3.07 10.16 0.48
CA PRO A 268 2.36 10.84 -0.62
C PRO A 268 2.34 10.10 -1.97
N GLY A 269 3.33 9.30 -2.28
CA GLY A 269 3.50 8.60 -3.53
C GLY A 269 3.22 7.11 -3.46
N ALA A 270 4.24 6.33 -3.83
CA ALA A 270 4.22 4.87 -3.83
C ALA A 270 4.94 4.32 -2.61
N GLU A 271 5.17 5.16 -1.60
CA GLU A 271 5.76 4.70 -0.37
C GLU A 271 4.84 3.66 0.29
N ILE A 272 5.48 2.72 0.98
CA ILE A 272 4.78 1.73 1.78
C ILE A 272 4.59 2.36 3.16
N ALA A 273 3.33 2.52 3.59
CA ALA A 273 3.00 2.95 4.94
C ALA A 273 2.98 1.74 5.89
N ALA A 274 3.33 1.94 7.15
CA ALA A 274 3.21 0.94 8.21
C ALA A 274 2.86 1.63 9.53
N VAL A 275 2.40 0.85 10.49
CA VAL A 275 1.99 1.29 11.83
C VAL A 275 2.67 0.39 12.85
N GLY A 276 3.11 0.96 13.97
CA GLY A 276 3.68 0.20 15.10
C GLY A 276 4.42 1.08 16.11
N ASP A 277 4.45 0.67 17.37
CA ASP A 277 5.16 1.37 18.45
C ASP A 277 6.69 1.23 18.32
N VAL A 278 7.31 2.10 17.53
CA VAL A 278 8.76 2.08 17.31
C VAL A 278 9.53 2.74 18.45
N ASN A 279 8.84 3.45 19.36
CA ASN A 279 9.47 4.22 20.41
C ASN A 279 9.33 3.59 21.82
N GLY A 280 8.41 2.63 21.98
CA GLY A 280 8.14 1.87 23.19
C GLY A 280 7.29 2.64 24.21
N ASP A 281 6.47 3.59 23.78
CA ASP A 281 5.60 4.38 24.66
C ASP A 281 4.17 3.83 24.80
N GLY A 282 3.89 2.69 24.16
CA GLY A 282 2.61 2.02 24.16
C GLY A 282 1.60 2.65 23.19
N ARG A 283 2.04 3.49 22.27
CA ARG A 283 1.22 3.98 21.15
C ARG A 283 1.88 3.62 19.84
N ASP A 284 1.07 3.20 18.89
CA ASP A 284 1.56 2.98 17.55
C ASP A 284 1.87 4.29 16.84
N ASP A 285 3.05 4.31 16.21
CA ASP A 285 3.53 5.40 15.38
C ASP A 285 3.23 5.11 13.89
N ILE A 286 3.35 6.11 13.03
CA ILE A 286 3.29 5.89 11.56
C ILE A 286 4.68 5.91 10.95
N ILE A 287 4.93 4.95 10.06
CA ILE A 287 6.19 4.72 9.37
C ILE A 287 5.93 4.74 7.87
N THR A 288 6.87 5.29 7.10
CA THR A 288 6.83 5.20 5.65
C THR A 288 8.19 4.82 5.08
N PHE A 289 8.20 3.81 4.20
CA PHE A 289 9.34 3.38 3.42
C PHE A 289 9.25 4.03 2.04
N THR A 290 10.23 4.83 1.62
CA THR A 290 10.18 5.48 0.30
C THR A 290 10.08 4.48 -0.84
N HIS A 291 10.56 3.25 -0.60
CA HIS A 291 10.45 2.12 -1.50
C HIS A 291 10.98 2.42 -2.91
N ASP A 292 11.99 3.28 -2.96
CA ASP A 292 12.70 3.74 -4.16
C ASP A 292 14.18 3.37 -4.07
N GLY A 293 15.01 3.90 -4.99
CA GLY A 293 16.45 3.66 -4.97
C GLY A 293 17.20 4.24 -3.77
N ARG A 294 16.55 5.09 -2.95
CA ARG A 294 17.13 5.62 -1.71
C ARG A 294 16.74 4.77 -0.50
N GLY A 295 15.54 4.19 -0.50
CA GLY A 295 15.03 3.39 0.62
C GLY A 295 15.08 4.16 1.95
N ASP A 296 14.75 5.45 1.94
CA ASP A 296 14.66 6.24 3.15
C ASP A 296 13.44 5.79 3.98
N VAL A 297 13.58 5.75 5.30
CA VAL A 297 12.50 5.41 6.24
C VAL A 297 12.20 6.61 7.11
N TYR A 298 10.97 7.09 7.07
CA TYR A 298 10.49 8.20 7.88
C TYR A 298 9.50 7.72 8.92
N VAL A 299 9.59 8.29 10.12
CA VAL A 299 8.72 8.00 11.26
C VAL A 299 8.07 9.31 11.71
N ALA A 300 6.76 9.28 11.97
CA ALA A 300 6.07 10.34 12.70
C ALA A 300 5.44 9.75 13.97
N LEU A 301 5.93 10.21 15.12
CA LEU A 301 5.54 9.66 16.42
C LEU A 301 4.11 10.07 16.81
N SER A 302 3.35 9.17 17.39
CA SER A 302 2.03 9.46 17.93
C SER A 302 2.12 10.22 19.25
N THR A 303 1.24 11.22 19.39
CA THR A 303 1.01 11.95 20.63
C THR A 303 -0.24 11.48 21.37
N GLY A 304 -0.94 10.47 20.82
CA GLY A 304 -2.25 10.01 21.26
C GLY A 304 -3.43 10.88 20.81
N SER A 305 -3.17 11.94 20.04
CA SER A 305 -4.22 12.78 19.45
C SER A 305 -3.85 13.41 18.10
N SER A 306 -2.61 13.22 17.66
CA SER A 306 -2.06 13.60 16.35
C SER A 306 -0.70 12.92 16.16
N PHE A 307 -0.18 12.91 14.93
CA PHE A 307 1.21 12.52 14.69
C PHE A 307 2.13 13.75 14.68
N GLY A 308 3.37 13.58 15.16
CA GLY A 308 4.43 14.57 15.06
C GLY A 308 4.92 14.78 13.63
N ALA A 309 6.02 15.52 13.47
CA ALA A 309 6.62 15.67 12.14
C ALA A 309 7.27 14.34 11.67
N GLY A 310 7.14 14.02 10.39
CA GLY A 310 7.90 12.93 9.77
C GLY A 310 9.40 13.20 9.77
N VAL A 311 10.17 12.37 10.47
CA VAL A 311 11.64 12.47 10.58
C VAL A 311 12.27 11.23 9.95
N LYS A 312 13.33 11.42 9.15
CA LYS A 312 14.09 10.30 8.61
C LYS A 312 14.84 9.58 9.74
N TRP A 313 14.53 8.31 9.96
CA TRP A 313 15.12 7.46 11.00
C TRP A 313 16.10 6.42 10.45
N HIS A 314 16.00 6.09 9.16
CA HIS A 314 16.91 5.16 8.49
C HIS A 314 17.02 5.49 6.99
N GLU A 315 18.05 4.98 6.33
CA GLU A 315 18.27 5.11 4.88
C GLU A 315 18.69 3.77 4.27
N TYR A 316 18.44 3.59 2.97
CA TYR A 316 18.76 2.36 2.24
C TYR A 316 18.16 1.08 2.87
N PHE A 317 16.87 1.12 3.19
CA PHE A 317 16.11 -0.02 3.72
C PHE A 317 14.81 -0.20 2.94
N ALA A 318 14.44 -1.45 2.65
CA ALA A 318 13.25 -1.79 1.88
C ALA A 318 13.17 -1.04 0.54
N ILE A 319 14.24 -1.14 -0.26
CA ILE A 319 14.28 -0.55 -1.60
C ILE A 319 13.24 -1.22 -2.51
N ALA A 320 12.99 -0.62 -3.67
CA ALA A 320 11.99 -1.11 -4.62
C ALA A 320 12.12 -2.62 -4.90
N GLY A 321 11.03 -3.37 -4.68
CA GLY A 321 10.97 -4.82 -4.88
C GLY A 321 11.21 -5.67 -3.63
N GLU A 322 11.62 -5.06 -2.52
CA GLU A 322 11.65 -5.71 -1.21
C GLU A 322 10.32 -5.56 -0.46
N TYR A 323 10.14 -6.29 0.65
CA TYR A 323 8.87 -6.32 1.37
C TYR A 323 9.10 -5.95 2.83
N PRO A 324 8.80 -4.71 3.24
CA PRO A 324 9.00 -4.27 4.61
C PRO A 324 7.89 -4.75 5.55
N ALA A 325 8.23 -4.89 6.83
CA ALA A 325 7.34 -5.00 7.97
C ALA A 325 7.91 -4.24 9.17
N VAL A 326 7.03 -3.87 10.11
CA VAL A 326 7.37 -3.16 11.35
C VAL A 326 6.83 -3.96 12.53
N VAL A 327 7.69 -4.59 13.32
CA VAL A 327 7.28 -5.48 14.44
C VAL A 327 8.44 -5.70 15.41
N ASP A 328 8.18 -5.97 16.69
CA ASP A 328 9.23 -6.30 17.66
C ASP A 328 9.76 -7.72 17.43
N VAL A 329 10.95 -7.82 16.83
CA VAL A 329 11.59 -9.12 16.58
C VAL A 329 12.59 -9.49 17.68
N ASN A 330 12.85 -8.60 18.62
CA ASN A 330 13.91 -8.78 19.62
C ASN A 330 13.40 -8.91 21.07
N GLY A 331 12.15 -8.56 21.31
CA GLY A 331 11.43 -8.67 22.58
C GLY A 331 11.72 -7.52 23.53
N ASP A 332 12.15 -6.36 23.02
CA ASP A 332 12.44 -5.17 23.83
C ASP A 332 11.25 -4.21 23.97
N GLY A 333 10.10 -4.56 23.38
CA GLY A 333 8.87 -3.81 23.40
C GLY A 333 8.83 -2.66 22.39
N ARG A 334 9.78 -2.57 21.45
CA ARG A 334 9.74 -1.63 20.33
C ARG A 334 9.65 -2.38 19.01
N ALA A 335 8.82 -1.86 18.11
CA ALA A 335 8.78 -2.37 16.76
C ALA A 335 10.09 -2.05 16.00
N ASP A 336 10.68 -3.08 15.40
CA ASP A 336 11.87 -3.04 14.57
C ASP A 336 11.50 -3.04 13.08
N LEU A 337 12.45 -2.68 12.20
CA LEU A 337 12.25 -2.85 10.76
C LEU A 337 12.70 -4.23 10.32
N VAL A 338 11.88 -4.89 9.52
CA VAL A 338 12.21 -6.13 8.80
C VAL A 338 11.98 -5.88 7.31
N THR A 339 12.86 -6.36 6.43
CA THR A 339 12.60 -6.41 4.99
C THR A 339 13.00 -7.75 4.40
N PHE A 340 12.13 -8.31 3.57
CA PHE A 340 12.40 -9.50 2.78
C PHE A 340 12.86 -9.06 1.40
N THR A 341 14.11 -9.36 1.04
CA THR A 341 14.67 -8.86 -0.23
C THR A 341 14.05 -9.51 -1.46
N GLN A 342 13.38 -10.66 -1.29
CA GLN A 342 12.72 -11.48 -2.29
C GLN A 342 13.46 -11.62 -3.64
N GLY A 343 13.95 -12.83 -3.90
CA GLY A 343 14.65 -13.12 -5.15
C GLY A 343 14.72 -14.62 -5.43
N PRO A 344 15.50 -15.07 -6.43
CA PRO A 344 15.87 -16.47 -6.52
C PRO A 344 16.56 -16.91 -5.21
N ALA A 345 16.68 -18.21 -4.97
CA ALA A 345 17.34 -18.79 -3.77
C ALA A 345 18.84 -18.44 -3.62
N SER A 346 19.34 -17.40 -4.29
CA SER A 346 20.65 -16.80 -4.07
C SER A 346 20.57 -15.35 -3.60
N ALA A 347 19.37 -14.79 -3.41
CA ALA A 347 19.12 -13.37 -3.14
C ALA A 347 17.87 -13.09 -2.28
N ALA A 348 17.30 -14.09 -1.64
CA ALA A 348 16.14 -13.96 -0.76
C ALA A 348 16.59 -13.94 0.72
N ASP A 349 17.19 -12.82 1.13
CA ASP A 349 17.68 -12.58 2.49
C ASP A 349 16.61 -11.86 3.33
N VAL A 350 16.71 -11.97 4.66
CA VAL A 350 15.92 -11.19 5.61
C VAL A 350 16.85 -10.21 6.33
N ILE A 351 16.56 -8.93 6.15
CA ILE A 351 17.36 -7.84 6.70
C ILE A 351 16.55 -7.15 7.81
N VAL A 352 17.19 -6.92 8.95
CA VAL A 352 16.58 -6.32 10.13
C VAL A 352 17.36 -5.06 10.54
N ALA A 353 16.65 -4.01 10.95
CA ALA A 353 17.22 -2.84 11.59
C ALA A 353 16.47 -2.57 12.90
N LEU A 354 17.16 -2.77 14.02
CA LEU A 354 16.56 -2.67 15.36
C LEU A 354 16.23 -1.22 15.74
N SER A 355 15.09 -0.98 16.37
CA SER A 355 14.73 0.33 16.90
C SER A 355 15.55 0.68 18.15
N THR A 356 15.97 1.93 18.22
CA THR A 356 16.60 2.53 19.40
C THR A 356 15.62 3.40 20.21
N GLY A 357 14.37 3.48 19.75
CA GLY A 357 13.34 4.39 20.26
C GLY A 357 13.47 5.84 19.79
N SER A 358 14.47 6.14 18.95
CA SER A 358 14.65 7.48 18.35
C SER A 358 15.27 7.47 16.94
N SER A 359 15.67 6.29 16.47
CA SER A 359 16.17 5.98 15.13
C SER A 359 16.24 4.45 15.00
N PHE A 360 16.53 3.93 13.80
CA PHE A 360 16.88 2.52 13.63
C PHE A 360 18.40 2.34 13.57
N GLY A 361 18.88 1.21 14.10
CA GLY A 361 20.28 0.79 14.03
C GLY A 361 20.70 0.38 12.63
N ALA A 362 21.96 -0.04 12.47
CA ALA A 362 22.45 -0.51 11.18
C ALA A 362 21.71 -1.76 10.73
N SER A 363 21.42 -1.86 9.43
CA SER A 363 20.82 -3.05 8.83
C SER A 363 21.72 -4.28 8.94
N GLN A 364 21.14 -5.40 9.36
CA GLN A 364 21.82 -6.66 9.58
C GLN A 364 21.08 -7.78 8.86
N LYS A 365 21.82 -8.69 8.23
CA LYS A 365 21.23 -9.92 7.73
C LYS A 365 20.98 -10.87 8.90
N TRP A 366 19.70 -11.19 9.14
CA TRP A 366 19.27 -12.08 10.21
C TRP A 366 18.91 -13.48 9.73
N HIS A 367 18.61 -13.62 8.43
CA HIS A 367 18.33 -14.91 7.80
C HIS A 367 18.70 -14.89 6.31
N ASP A 368 18.99 -16.05 5.76
CA ASP A 368 19.19 -16.28 4.33
C ASP A 368 18.25 -17.36 3.79
N LEU A 369 17.75 -17.16 2.57
CA LEU A 369 16.86 -18.08 1.86
C LEU A 369 15.47 -18.22 2.49
N PHE A 370 14.81 -17.08 2.69
CA PHE A 370 13.43 -17.04 3.17
C PHE A 370 12.53 -16.22 2.22
N ALA A 371 11.27 -16.64 2.09
CA ALA A 371 10.30 -16.04 1.15
C ALA A 371 10.83 -16.00 -0.29
N VAL A 372 11.20 -17.16 -0.82
CA VAL A 372 11.87 -17.29 -2.13
C VAL A 372 10.87 -17.09 -3.27
N GLY A 373 11.26 -16.33 -4.29
CA GLY A 373 10.47 -16.20 -5.52
C GLY A 373 9.16 -15.43 -5.32
N ALA A 374 8.04 -16.15 -5.30
CA ALA A 374 6.69 -15.56 -5.25
C ALA A 374 5.95 -15.88 -3.94
N GLU A 375 6.66 -16.42 -2.95
CA GLU A 375 6.10 -16.67 -1.62
C GLU A 375 5.71 -15.35 -0.93
N LEU A 376 4.72 -15.40 -0.05
CA LEU A 376 4.19 -14.23 0.67
C LEU A 376 4.70 -14.25 2.12
N PRO A 377 5.63 -13.37 2.51
CA PRO A 377 6.11 -13.29 3.88
C PRO A 377 5.13 -12.56 4.81
N ARG A 378 5.10 -12.99 6.06
CA ARG A 378 4.44 -12.34 7.21
C ARG A 378 5.37 -12.38 8.41
N VAL A 379 5.10 -11.52 9.37
CA VAL A 379 5.80 -11.47 10.66
C VAL A 379 4.78 -11.53 11.79
N GLY A 380 5.10 -12.23 12.86
CA GLY A 380 4.19 -12.44 13.99
C GLY A 380 4.73 -13.43 15.02
N ASP A 381 4.35 -13.31 16.29
CA ASP A 381 4.82 -14.20 17.37
C ASP A 381 4.04 -15.51 17.35
N VAL A 382 4.43 -16.44 16.47
CA VAL A 382 3.71 -17.70 16.31
C VAL A 382 4.03 -18.70 17.40
N ASN A 383 4.96 -18.39 18.32
CA ASN A 383 5.40 -19.30 19.36
C ASN A 383 5.12 -18.83 20.80
N GLY A 384 4.74 -17.56 20.97
CA GLY A 384 4.31 -16.96 22.22
C GLY A 384 5.46 -16.59 23.15
N ASP A 385 6.64 -16.31 22.59
CA ASP A 385 7.83 -15.91 23.37
C ASP A 385 8.04 -14.40 23.49
N GLY A 386 7.11 -13.62 22.94
CA GLY A 386 7.12 -12.16 22.93
C GLY A 386 8.00 -11.57 21.83
N ARG A 387 8.41 -12.37 20.84
CA ARG A 387 9.18 -11.90 19.68
C ARG A 387 8.51 -12.36 18.40
N ALA A 388 8.36 -11.44 17.47
CA ALA A 388 7.85 -11.78 16.16
C ALA A 388 8.82 -12.69 15.40
N ASP A 389 8.27 -13.78 14.90
CA ASP A 389 8.89 -14.74 14.00
C ASP A 389 8.64 -14.35 12.54
N ILE A 390 9.26 -15.05 11.60
CA ILE A 390 8.96 -14.92 10.17
C ILE A 390 8.24 -16.16 9.64
N VAL A 391 7.19 -15.93 8.86
CA VAL A 391 6.38 -16.96 8.22
C VAL A 391 6.30 -16.67 6.73
N THR A 392 6.32 -17.69 5.89
CA THR A 392 6.07 -17.51 4.46
C THR A 392 5.09 -18.54 3.90
N PHE A 393 4.20 -18.06 3.05
CA PHE A 393 3.15 -18.84 2.41
C PHE A 393 3.48 -19.01 0.93
N THR A 394 3.48 -20.25 0.46
CA THR A 394 3.77 -20.52 -0.95
C THR A 394 2.64 -20.15 -1.89
N CYS A 395 1.39 -20.16 -1.41
CA CYS A 395 0.18 -19.83 -2.16
C CYS A 395 0.13 -20.42 -3.58
N ASN A 396 0.60 -21.66 -3.70
CA ASN A 396 0.65 -22.44 -4.93
C ASN A 396 -0.20 -23.72 -4.78
N ALA A 397 0.03 -24.73 -5.61
CA ALA A 397 -0.75 -25.98 -5.54
C ALA A 397 -0.44 -26.82 -4.28
N ASP A 398 0.75 -26.66 -3.71
CA ASP A 398 1.17 -27.33 -2.47
C ASP A 398 0.67 -26.57 -1.25
N ALA A 399 0.60 -25.24 -1.33
CA ALA A 399 0.08 -24.37 -0.28
C ALA A 399 0.78 -24.61 1.08
N ASP A 400 2.09 -24.81 1.02
CA ASP A 400 2.94 -25.00 2.21
C ASP A 400 3.17 -23.66 2.94
N VAL A 401 3.32 -23.76 4.27
CA VAL A 401 3.70 -22.67 5.18
C VAL A 401 4.99 -23.00 5.90
N TYR A 402 5.99 -22.12 5.76
CA TYR A 402 7.30 -22.26 6.37
C TYR A 402 7.55 -21.19 7.43
N VAL A 403 8.24 -21.56 8.51
CA VAL A 403 8.49 -20.68 9.66
C VAL A 403 9.98 -20.65 10.00
N ALA A 404 10.49 -19.49 10.40
CA ALA A 404 11.75 -19.37 11.13
C ALA A 404 11.55 -18.52 12.37
N LEU A 405 11.98 -19.04 13.52
CA LEU A 405 11.71 -18.44 14.83
C LEU A 405 12.75 -17.38 15.17
N SER A 406 12.33 -16.26 15.76
CA SER A 406 13.24 -15.26 16.26
C SER A 406 14.04 -15.79 17.46
N THR A 407 15.31 -15.43 17.48
CA THR A 407 16.21 -15.64 18.62
C THR A 407 16.53 -14.34 19.35
N GLY A 408 15.94 -13.23 18.90
CA GLY A 408 16.25 -11.85 19.29
C GLY A 408 17.57 -11.30 18.72
N SER A 409 18.25 -12.05 17.87
CA SER A 409 19.48 -11.59 17.17
C SER A 409 19.64 -12.20 15.77
N GLY A 410 18.59 -12.81 15.25
CA GLY A 410 18.56 -13.62 14.04
C GLY A 410 17.34 -14.55 14.03
N PHE A 411 17.02 -15.12 12.88
CA PHE A 411 15.95 -16.13 12.77
C PHE A 411 16.54 -17.54 12.64
N ALA A 412 15.94 -18.51 13.31
CA ALA A 412 16.37 -19.90 13.35
C ALA A 412 15.38 -20.81 12.60
N GLY A 413 15.92 -21.63 11.70
CA GLY A 413 15.14 -22.56 10.89
C GLY A 413 15.18 -22.18 9.41
N THR A 414 15.59 -23.12 8.56
CA THR A 414 15.58 -22.93 7.11
C THR A 414 14.65 -23.98 6.53
N THR A 415 13.66 -23.58 5.72
CA THR A 415 12.67 -24.50 5.11
C THR A 415 11.94 -25.40 6.12
N VAL A 416 11.70 -24.89 7.35
CA VAL A 416 10.96 -25.64 8.37
C VAL A 416 9.47 -25.49 8.10
N LYS A 417 8.85 -26.54 7.59
CA LYS A 417 7.42 -26.57 7.28
C LYS A 417 6.60 -26.79 8.54
N TRP A 418 5.66 -25.89 8.81
CA TRP A 418 4.76 -25.96 9.97
C TRP A 418 3.32 -26.30 9.61
N ASN A 419 2.93 -26.10 8.35
CA ASN A 419 1.62 -26.47 7.85
C ASN A 419 1.70 -26.85 6.36
N ASP A 420 0.85 -27.78 5.95
CA ASP A 420 0.59 -28.13 4.56
C ASP A 420 -0.83 -27.72 4.18
N PHE A 421 -1.00 -27.27 2.95
CA PHE A 421 -2.30 -26.94 2.37
C PHE A 421 -3.05 -25.77 3.04
N PHE A 422 -2.35 -24.65 3.26
CA PHE A 422 -2.90 -23.39 3.76
C PHE A 422 -2.45 -22.22 2.88
N CYS A 423 -3.41 -21.41 2.40
CA CYS A 423 -3.26 -20.45 1.29
C CYS A 423 -3.09 -21.11 -0.08
N LEU A 424 -4.15 -21.11 -0.89
CA LEU A 424 -4.11 -21.44 -2.32
C LEU A 424 -3.83 -20.20 -3.18
N ALA A 425 -3.55 -20.43 -4.46
CA ALA A 425 -3.30 -19.36 -5.41
C ALA A 425 -4.49 -18.38 -5.51
N GLY A 426 -4.23 -17.11 -5.21
CA GLY A 426 -5.23 -16.03 -5.24
C GLY A 426 -5.88 -15.72 -3.89
N GLU A 427 -5.62 -16.55 -2.88
CA GLU A 427 -6.01 -16.29 -1.50
C GLU A 427 -5.02 -15.33 -0.83
N PHE A 428 -5.43 -14.77 0.31
CA PHE A 428 -4.70 -13.73 1.00
C PHE A 428 -4.39 -14.12 2.45
N PRO A 429 -3.14 -14.48 2.78
CA PRO A 429 -2.77 -14.94 4.11
C PRO A 429 -2.43 -13.79 5.06
N TYR A 430 -2.58 -14.05 6.36
CA TYR A 430 -2.30 -13.14 7.46
C TYR A 430 -1.89 -13.89 8.74
N LEU A 431 -1.45 -13.16 9.76
CA LEU A 431 -1.11 -13.68 11.09
C LEU A 431 -1.80 -12.84 12.17
N GLY A 432 -2.28 -13.49 13.23
CA GLY A 432 -2.80 -12.83 14.42
C GLY A 432 -3.32 -13.81 15.46
N ASP A 433 -3.27 -13.44 16.73
CA ASP A 433 -3.76 -14.20 17.89
C ASP A 433 -5.29 -14.17 17.94
N ALA A 434 -5.90 -14.95 17.05
CA ALA A 434 -7.34 -14.96 16.88
C ALA A 434 -8.03 -15.69 18.05
N ASP A 435 -7.36 -16.61 18.75
CA ASP A 435 -7.92 -17.30 19.92
C ASP A 435 -7.56 -16.70 21.30
N GLY A 436 -6.62 -15.76 21.34
CA GLY A 436 -6.21 -15.03 22.53
C GLY A 436 -5.29 -15.84 23.44
N ASP A 437 -4.58 -16.82 22.89
CA ASP A 437 -3.65 -17.69 23.61
C ASP A 437 -2.22 -17.14 23.68
N GLY A 438 -1.99 -15.96 23.09
CA GLY A 438 -0.72 -15.25 23.02
C GLY A 438 0.18 -15.74 21.89
N LYS A 439 -0.35 -16.45 20.89
CA LYS A 439 0.38 -16.88 19.71
C LYS A 439 -0.37 -16.50 18.45
N ASP A 440 0.35 -15.98 17.48
CA ASP A 440 -0.23 -15.64 16.20
C ASP A 440 -0.61 -16.90 15.42
N ASP A 441 -1.87 -16.97 15.01
CA ASP A 441 -2.47 -18.02 14.20
C ASP A 441 -2.32 -17.73 12.70
N LEU A 442 -2.52 -18.75 11.86
CA LEU A 442 -2.66 -18.52 10.42
C LEU A 442 -4.09 -18.07 10.12
N LEU A 443 -4.25 -16.99 9.37
CA LEU A 443 -5.52 -16.58 8.79
C LEU A 443 -5.41 -16.56 7.27
N VAL A 444 -6.47 -16.93 6.57
CA VAL A 444 -6.55 -16.73 5.12
C VAL A 444 -7.93 -16.26 4.68
N PHE A 445 -7.94 -15.15 3.93
CA PHE A 445 -9.11 -14.67 3.21
C PHE A 445 -9.10 -15.28 1.81
N THR A 446 -10.06 -16.14 1.52
CA THR A 446 -10.09 -16.88 0.25
C THR A 446 -10.28 -15.98 -0.98
N LYS A 447 -10.91 -14.79 -0.81
CA LYS A 447 -11.26 -13.82 -1.87
C LYS A 447 -11.92 -14.45 -3.11
N GLY A 448 -12.56 -15.61 -2.92
CA GLY A 448 -13.26 -16.40 -3.93
C GLY A 448 -14.77 -16.11 -3.96
N ALA A 449 -15.55 -17.01 -4.55
CA ALA A 449 -17.01 -16.80 -4.69
C ALA A 449 -17.74 -16.70 -3.33
N THR A 450 -17.22 -17.35 -2.30
CA THR A 450 -17.78 -17.36 -0.94
C THR A 450 -17.13 -16.36 0.00
N ASN A 451 -15.94 -15.84 -0.34
CA ASN A 451 -15.11 -14.97 0.53
C ASN A 451 -15.07 -15.49 1.98
N ASP A 452 -14.76 -16.78 2.12
CA ASP A 452 -14.58 -17.42 3.42
C ASP A 452 -13.27 -16.98 4.09
N VAL A 453 -13.26 -16.99 5.42
CA VAL A 453 -12.07 -16.81 6.26
C VAL A 453 -11.78 -18.12 6.99
N PHE A 454 -10.58 -18.64 6.80
CA PHE A 454 -10.09 -19.84 7.49
C PHE A 454 -8.99 -19.48 8.48
N VAL A 455 -9.00 -20.16 9.63
CA VAL A 455 -8.01 -19.99 10.69
C VAL A 455 -7.36 -21.32 11.01
N GLY A 456 -6.03 -21.35 11.07
CA GLY A 456 -5.21 -22.48 11.49
C GLY A 456 -4.46 -22.12 12.77
N LEU A 457 -4.95 -22.62 13.91
CA LEU A 457 -4.43 -22.23 15.22
C LEU A 457 -2.98 -22.65 15.44
N SER A 458 -2.17 -21.78 16.05
CA SER A 458 -0.80 -22.08 16.40
C SER A 458 -0.70 -23.01 17.61
N THR A 459 0.21 -23.98 17.54
CA THR A 459 0.59 -24.81 18.69
C THR A 459 1.94 -24.39 19.29
N GLY A 460 2.52 -23.30 18.81
CA GLY A 460 3.88 -22.84 19.12
C GLY A 460 5.02 -23.70 18.56
N THR A 461 4.67 -24.74 17.79
CA THR A 461 5.62 -25.67 17.16
C THR A 461 5.16 -26.14 15.78
N GLY A 462 4.04 -25.58 15.30
CA GLY A 462 3.29 -25.98 14.12
C GLY A 462 1.93 -25.28 14.12
N PHE A 463 1.14 -25.49 13.08
CA PHE A 463 -0.25 -25.01 13.01
C PHE A 463 -1.22 -26.17 12.82
N LEU A 464 -2.41 -26.06 13.42
CA LEU A 464 -3.52 -26.95 13.14
C LEU A 464 -4.06 -26.73 11.71
N GLY A 465 -4.80 -27.70 11.20
CA GLY A 465 -5.47 -27.57 9.90
C GLY A 465 -6.51 -26.45 9.91
N GLY A 466 -6.68 -25.77 8.78
CA GLY A 466 -7.59 -24.63 8.66
C GLY A 466 -9.06 -24.99 8.92
N ALA A 467 -9.69 -24.26 9.82
CA ALA A 467 -11.13 -24.30 10.07
C ALA A 467 -11.79 -23.03 9.55
N LYS A 468 -12.97 -23.15 8.93
CA LYS A 468 -13.72 -21.96 8.51
C LYS A 468 -14.28 -21.24 9.73
N TRP A 469 -13.85 -20.00 9.95
CA TRP A 469 -14.28 -19.15 11.07
C TRP A 469 -15.30 -18.09 10.64
N HIS A 470 -15.34 -17.74 9.35
CA HIS A 470 -16.30 -16.79 8.80
C HIS A 470 -16.60 -17.06 7.33
N ASP A 471 -17.75 -16.56 6.85
CA ASP A 471 -18.12 -16.54 5.43
C ASP A 471 -18.62 -15.16 4.98
N PHE A 472 -18.33 -14.83 3.71
CA PHE A 472 -18.67 -13.53 3.11
C PHE A 472 -18.03 -12.31 3.77
N PHE A 473 -16.72 -12.38 4.05
CA PHE A 473 -15.97 -11.25 4.61
C PHE A 473 -14.71 -10.96 3.78
N GLY A 474 -14.43 -9.67 3.54
CA GLY A 474 -13.29 -9.27 2.74
C GLY A 474 -13.45 -9.60 1.26
N LEU A 475 -14.43 -8.95 0.62
CA LEU A 475 -14.76 -9.19 -0.78
C LEU A 475 -13.59 -8.86 -1.71
N THR A 476 -13.63 -9.41 -2.93
CA THR A 476 -12.61 -9.13 -3.94
C THR A 476 -12.45 -7.62 -4.19
N GLY A 477 -11.26 -7.10 -3.92
CA GLY A 477 -10.92 -5.69 -4.11
C GLY A 477 -11.03 -4.83 -2.85
N GLU A 478 -11.49 -5.40 -1.74
CA GLU A 478 -11.43 -4.77 -0.42
C GLU A 478 -10.05 -4.96 0.22
N THR A 479 -9.68 -4.01 1.09
CA THR A 479 -8.54 -4.19 1.99
C THR A 479 -9.03 -4.95 3.21
N THR A 480 -8.31 -6.01 3.58
CA THR A 480 -8.64 -6.90 4.71
C THR A 480 -7.43 -6.97 5.61
N LEU A 481 -7.62 -6.72 6.89
CA LEU A 481 -6.59 -6.86 7.93
C LEU A 481 -7.08 -7.90 8.93
#